data_AF-A0A4Y2BAZ1-F1
#
_entry.id   AF-A0A4Y2BAZ1-F1
#
_cell.length_a   1.000
_cell.length_b   1.000
_cell.length_c   1.000
_cell.angle_alpha   90.00
_cell.angle_beta   90.00
_cell.angle_gamma   90.00
#
_symmetry.space_group_name_H-M   'P 1'
#
loop_
_entity.id
_entity.type
_entity.pdbx_description
1 polymer ?
#
loop_
_entity_poly.entity_id
_entity_poly.type
_entity_poly.pdbx_seq_one_letter_code
_entity_poly.pdbx_strand_id
1 'polypeptide(L)'
;MADGIMAAATDSVAIRAVTSEEANLQATLMKISSRLSRLEARSRSYSRESGRRFRPRSASREVGNPAHCWYHQRFKQRAQQCRPPCSFQSEN
;
A
#
# COMPACT_ATOMS: atom_id res chain seq x y z
N MET A 1 52.92 6.98 -48.06
CA MET A 1 52.81 6.06 -46.90
C MET A 1 52.12 6.79 -45.74
N ALA A 2 50.80 6.95 -45.79
CA ALA A 2 50.02 7.59 -44.72
C ALA A 2 48.78 6.78 -44.29
N ASP A 3 48.46 5.68 -44.98
CA ASP A 3 47.17 4.99 -44.82
C ASP A 3 47.09 4.07 -43.59
N GLY A 4 48.21 3.79 -42.91
CA GLY A 4 48.23 2.88 -41.75
C GLY A 4 47.76 3.48 -40.42
N ILE A 5 47.72 4.81 -40.29
CA ILE A 5 47.44 5.47 -39.00
C ILE A 5 45.92 5.67 -38.77
N MET A 6 45.15 5.82 -39.85
CA MET A 6 43.69 6.03 -39.79
C MET A 6 42.92 4.79 -39.33
N ALA A 7 43.38 3.58 -39.68
CA ALA A 7 42.70 2.33 -39.32
C ALA A 7 42.81 1.99 -37.81
N ALA A 8 43.97 2.22 -37.19
CA ALA A 8 44.13 1.99 -35.75
C ALA A 8 43.30 2.99 -34.90
N ALA A 9 43.11 4.21 -35.40
CA ALA A 9 42.26 5.21 -34.75
C ALA A 9 40.79 4.78 -34.74
N THR A 10 40.27 4.22 -35.85
CA THR A 10 38.88 3.75 -35.92
C THR A 10 38.59 2.61 -34.96
N ASP A 11 39.53 1.69 -34.76
CA ASP A 11 39.39 0.58 -33.81
C ASP A 11 39.33 1.09 -32.37
N SER A 12 40.18 2.06 -32.02
CA SER A 12 40.20 2.64 -30.67
C SER A 12 38.92 3.43 -30.35
N VAL A 13 38.30 4.05 -31.35
CA VAL A 13 37.03 4.78 -31.22
C VAL A 13 35.87 3.80 -31.06
N ALA A 14 35.85 2.70 -31.84
CA ALA A 14 34.87 1.64 -31.70
C ALA A 14 34.92 0.98 -30.32
N ILE A 15 36.12 0.68 -29.81
CA ILE A 15 36.30 0.11 -28.46
C ILE A 15 35.76 1.08 -27.40
N ARG A 16 36.05 2.38 -27.49
CA ARG A 16 35.52 3.39 -26.56
C ARG A 16 34.00 3.47 -26.61
N ALA A 17 33.39 3.43 -27.79
CA ALA A 17 31.95 3.42 -27.94
C ALA A 17 31.33 2.19 -27.24
N VAL A 18 31.88 1.00 -27.49
CA VAL A 18 31.41 -0.26 -26.85
C VAL A 18 31.56 -0.19 -25.32
N THR A 19 32.70 0.26 -24.80
CA THR A 19 32.87 0.39 -23.33
C THR A 19 31.90 1.40 -22.71
N SER A 20 31.55 2.46 -23.43
CA SER A 20 30.56 3.44 -22.96
C SER A 20 29.14 2.87 -22.93
N GLU A 21 28.78 2.07 -23.92
CA GLU A 21 27.50 1.34 -23.95
C GLU A 21 27.45 0.31 -22.82
N GLU A 22 28.54 -0.42 -22.58
CA GLU A 22 28.63 -1.37 -21.46
C GLU A 22 28.45 -0.68 -20.11
N ALA A 23 29.12 0.46 -19.90
CA ALA A 23 28.96 1.25 -18.67
C ALA A 23 27.51 1.74 -18.48
N ASN A 24 26.85 2.16 -19.56
CA ASN A 24 25.44 2.54 -19.54
C ASN A 24 24.53 1.35 -19.20
N LEU A 25 24.79 0.18 -19.80
CA LEU A 25 24.04 -1.04 -19.51
C LEU A 25 24.22 -1.45 -18.04
N GLN A 26 25.44 -1.45 -17.50
CA GLN A 26 25.70 -1.73 -16.09
C GLN A 26 24.96 -0.74 -15.17
N ALA A 27 24.96 0.55 -15.49
CA ALA A 27 24.22 1.56 -14.73
C ALA A 27 22.70 1.31 -14.76
N THR A 28 22.15 0.92 -15.92
CA THR A 28 20.72 0.59 -16.03
C THR A 28 20.35 -0.65 -15.22
N LEU A 29 21.20 -1.69 -15.23
CA LEU A 29 21.02 -2.90 -14.42
C LEU A 29 21.04 -2.59 -12.92
N MET A 30 22.00 -1.78 -12.46
CA MET A 30 22.05 -1.33 -11.06
C MET A 30 20.77 -0.56 -10.68
N LYS A 31 20.29 0.32 -11.56
CA LYS A 31 19.05 1.08 -11.33
C LYS A 31 17.83 0.16 -11.24
N ILE A 32 17.70 -0.82 -12.14
CA ILE A 32 16.61 -1.80 -12.13
C ILE A 32 16.66 -2.64 -10.86
N SER A 33 17.83 -3.18 -10.51
CA SER A 33 18.04 -3.95 -9.27
C SER A 33 17.63 -3.16 -8.04
N SER A 34 18.05 -1.89 -7.94
CA SER A 34 17.66 -1.01 -6.84
C SER A 34 16.14 -0.79 -6.74
N ARG A 35 15.44 -0.70 -7.89
CA ARG A 35 13.98 -0.55 -7.92
C ARG A 35 13.27 -1.83 -7.50
N LEU A 36 13.76 -2.99 -7.92
CA LEU A 36 13.24 -4.29 -7.50
C LEU A 36 13.38 -4.49 -5.99
N SER A 37 14.57 -4.24 -5.41
CA SER A 37 14.78 -4.36 -3.96
C SER A 37 13.83 -3.46 -3.16
N ARG A 38 13.55 -2.24 -3.64
CA ARG A 38 12.59 -1.32 -3.00
C ARG A 38 11.14 -1.84 -3.11
N LEU A 39 10.75 -2.41 -4.24
CA LEU A 39 9.42 -2.98 -4.43
C LEU A 39 9.21 -4.21 -3.53
N GLU A 40 10.19 -5.10 -3.46
CA GLU A 40 10.17 -6.28 -2.58
C GLU A 40 10.12 -5.89 -1.10
N ALA A 41 10.88 -4.87 -0.68
CA ALA A 41 10.80 -4.36 0.69
C ALA A 41 9.39 -3.81 1.01
N ARG A 42 8.76 -3.12 0.05
CA ARG A 42 7.42 -2.54 0.23
C ARG A 42 6.32 -3.60 0.31
N SER A 43 6.41 -4.67 -0.49
CA SER A 43 5.44 -5.77 -0.44
C SER A 43 5.48 -6.53 0.89
N ARG A 44 6.68 -6.76 1.44
CA ARG A 44 6.87 -7.39 2.77
C ARG A 44 6.30 -6.54 3.92
N SER A 45 6.40 -5.21 3.82
CA SER A 45 5.86 -4.30 4.84
C SER A 45 4.32 -4.21 4.80
N TYR A 46 3.71 -4.21 3.61
CA TYR A 46 2.25 -4.15 3.48
C TYR A 46 1.56 -5.41 4.03
N SER A 47 2.15 -6.59 3.80
CA SER A 47 1.60 -7.85 4.31
C SER A 47 1.61 -7.96 5.84
N ARG A 48 2.51 -7.24 6.54
CA ARG A 48 2.59 -7.25 8.01
C ARG A 48 1.66 -6.24 8.68
N GLU A 49 1.35 -5.13 8.00
CA GLU A 49 0.46 -4.09 8.52
C GLU A 49 -1.03 -4.43 8.30
N SER A 50 -1.35 -5.16 7.22
CA SER A 50 -2.74 -5.55 6.93
C SER A 50 -3.33 -6.50 7.98
N GLY A 51 -2.51 -7.21 8.77
CA GLY A 51 -2.97 -8.10 9.83
C GLY A 51 -3.36 -7.39 11.13
N ARG A 52 -2.93 -6.14 11.34
CA ARG A 52 -3.16 -5.40 12.62
C ARG A 52 -4.41 -4.53 12.61
N ARG A 53 -5.06 -4.39 11.45
CA ARG A 53 -6.31 -3.62 11.28
C ARG A 53 -7.56 -4.49 11.16
N PHE A 54 -7.49 -5.76 11.54
CA PHE A 54 -8.69 -6.49 11.93
C PHE A 54 -9.13 -6.02 13.31
N ARG A 55 -9.51 -4.75 13.42
CA ARG A 55 -10.42 -4.33 14.48
C ARG A 55 -11.72 -5.03 14.10
N PRO A 56 -12.19 -6.05 14.84
CA PRO A 56 -13.51 -6.60 14.57
C PRO A 56 -14.45 -5.40 14.51
N ARG A 57 -15.19 -5.26 13.40
CA ARG A 57 -16.32 -4.31 13.36
C ARG A 57 -17.08 -4.60 14.63
N SER A 58 -17.12 -3.63 15.54
CA SER A 58 -17.67 -3.77 16.88
C SER A 58 -18.90 -4.64 16.77
N ALA A 59 -18.87 -5.81 17.43
CA ALA A 59 -19.81 -6.92 17.26
C ALA A 59 -21.14 -6.38 16.78
N SER A 60 -21.55 -6.80 15.57
CA SER A 60 -22.82 -6.43 14.93
C SER A 60 -23.79 -6.08 16.03
N ARG A 61 -24.07 -4.76 16.19
CA ARG A 61 -24.98 -4.30 17.25
C ARG A 61 -26.13 -5.27 17.20
N GLU A 62 -26.43 -5.97 18.31
CA GLU A 62 -27.64 -6.78 18.43
C GLU A 62 -28.70 -5.96 17.70
N VAL A 63 -29.29 -6.52 16.63
CA VAL A 63 -30.23 -5.79 15.80
C VAL A 63 -31.40 -5.48 16.73
N GLY A 64 -31.26 -4.37 17.44
CA GLY A 64 -32.15 -4.05 18.53
C GLY A 64 -33.51 -3.85 17.93
N ASN A 65 -34.55 -4.12 18.70
CA ASN A 65 -35.91 -4.01 18.23
C ASN A 65 -36.10 -2.70 17.41
N PRO A 66 -36.51 -2.77 16.13
CA PRO A 66 -36.65 -1.58 15.28
C PRO A 66 -37.66 -0.56 15.85
N ALA A 67 -38.50 -0.98 16.79
CA ALA A 67 -39.43 -0.13 17.50
C ALA A 67 -38.79 0.65 18.67
N HIS A 68 -37.52 0.45 18.99
CA HIS A 68 -36.80 1.21 20.01
C HIS A 68 -36.03 2.38 19.39
N CYS A 69 -36.08 3.55 20.02
CA CYS A 69 -35.26 4.68 19.58
C CYS A 69 -33.77 4.39 19.78
N TRP A 70 -32.92 5.14 19.08
CA TRP A 70 -31.46 5.01 19.17
C TRP A 70 -30.94 5.07 20.61
N TYR A 71 -31.55 5.90 21.47
CA TYR A 71 -31.16 6.02 22.88
C TYR A 71 -31.44 4.72 23.66
N HIS A 72 -32.62 4.10 23.48
CA HIS A 72 -32.93 2.81 24.13
C HIS A 72 -32.15 1.63 23.51
N GLN A 73 -31.83 1.69 22.22
CA GLN A 73 -30.98 0.69 21.58
C GLN A 73 -29.54 0.71 22.13
N ARG A 74 -29.04 1.90 22.53
CA ARG A 74 -27.68 2.07 23.05
C ARG A 74 -27.59 1.96 24.57
N PHE A 75 -28.56 2.49 25.31
CA PHE A 75 -28.50 2.66 26.77
C PHE A 75 -29.53 1.81 27.52
N LYS A 76 -30.44 1.11 26.82
CA LYS A 76 -31.51 0.29 27.40
C LYS A 76 -32.29 1.12 28.45
N GLN A 77 -32.53 0.59 29.64
CA GLN A 77 -33.27 1.27 30.73
C GLN A 77 -32.59 2.56 31.23
N ARG A 78 -31.32 2.81 30.90
CA ARG A 78 -30.57 4.01 31.33
C ARG A 78 -30.78 5.21 30.39
N ALA A 79 -31.60 5.07 29.34
CA ALA A 79 -31.88 6.15 28.41
C ALA A 79 -32.76 7.22 29.07
N GLN A 80 -32.19 8.41 29.30
CA GLN A 80 -32.92 9.54 29.87
C GLN A 80 -33.69 10.35 28.82
N GLN A 81 -33.42 10.09 27.53
CA GLN A 81 -34.04 10.82 26.41
C GLN A 81 -34.70 9.83 25.47
N CYS A 82 -36.01 9.66 25.62
CA CYS A 82 -36.84 8.90 24.68
C CYS A 82 -37.33 9.81 23.55
N ARG A 83 -37.31 9.34 22.30
CA ARG A 83 -37.88 10.04 21.14
C ARG A 83 -38.95 9.16 20.47
N PRO A 84 -40.21 9.62 20.34
CA PRO A 84 -41.24 8.89 19.60
C PRO A 84 -40.89 8.74 18.11
N PRO A 85 -41.31 7.65 17.46
CA PRO A 85 -42.07 6.50 17.98
C PRO A 85 -41.12 5.47 18.63
N CYS A 86 -41.23 5.29 19.95
CA CYS A 86 -40.44 4.31 20.70
C CYS A 86 -41.36 3.48 21.58
N SER A 87 -41.36 2.16 21.39
CA SER A 87 -42.20 1.22 22.13
C SER A 87 -41.53 0.63 23.38
N PHE A 88 -40.44 1.23 23.85
CA PHE A 88 -39.71 0.75 25.01
C PHE A 88 -40.56 0.96 26.27
N GLN A 89 -40.90 -0.13 26.94
CA GLN A 89 -41.60 -0.12 28.23
C GLN A 89 -40.57 -0.30 29.34
N SER A 90 -40.38 0.74 30.16
CA SER A 90 -39.65 0.60 31.41
C SER A 90 -40.53 -0.15 32.40
N GLU A 91 -40.13 -1.37 32.77
CA GLU A 91 -40.76 -2.12 33.86
C GLU A 91 -40.60 -1.32 35.16
N ASN A 92 -41.69 -1.10 35.88
CA ASN A 92 -41.77 -0.28 37.08
C ASN A 92 -41.48 -1.10 38.33
#